data_AF-A0A6A0AP62-F1
#
_entry.id   AF-A0A6A0AP62-F1
#
_cell.length_a   1.000
_cell.length_b   1.000
_cell.length_c   1.000
_cell.angle_alpha   90.00
_cell.angle_beta   90.00
_cell.angle_gamma   90.00
#
_symmetry.space_group_name_H-M   'P 1'
#
loop_
_entity.id
_entity.type
_entity.pdbx_description
1 polymer ?
#
loop_
_entity_poly.entity_id
_entity_poly.type
_entity_poly.pdbx_seq_one_letter_code
_entity_poly.pdbx_strand_id
1 'polypeptide(L)'
;INSSETVYRDYQKVTLQESPGSVPAGRLPRHKEVILTHDLIDCARPGEEIDVTGIFVYGYDASLNVRNAFPVFSTHIEANYISKREDAYSIYALTDEDKQAILALSRDPRI
;
A
#
# COMPACT_ATOMS: atom_id res chain seq x y z
N ILE A 1 -15.47 24.72 16.51
CA ILE A 1 -15.68 23.88 15.30
C ILE A 1 -16.94 23.08 15.54
N ASN A 2 -17.91 23.11 14.63
CA ASN A 2 -19.19 22.41 14.78
C ASN A 2 -19.03 20.92 14.45
N SER A 3 -19.29 20.03 15.41
CA SER A 3 -19.18 18.59 15.22
C SER A 3 -20.36 17.97 14.43
N SER A 4 -21.54 18.60 14.45
CA SER A 4 -22.73 18.01 13.81
C SER A 4 -22.77 18.19 12.29
N GLU A 5 -22.00 19.14 11.75
CA GLU A 5 -21.93 19.45 10.32
C GLU A 5 -20.58 19.07 9.69
N THR A 6 -19.73 18.34 10.43
CA THR A 6 -18.41 17.91 9.94
C THR A 6 -18.51 16.55 9.26
N VAL A 7 -17.97 16.43 8.04
CA VAL A 7 -17.78 15.14 7.36
C VAL A 7 -16.46 14.52 7.82
N TYR A 8 -16.53 13.29 8.31
CA TYR A 8 -15.38 12.54 8.79
C TYR A 8 -14.85 11.58 7.72
N ARG A 9 -13.56 11.27 7.82
CA ARG A 9 -12.89 10.29 6.95
C ARG A 9 -11.90 9.48 7.75
N ASP A 10 -11.87 8.18 7.48
CA ASP A 10 -10.87 7.28 8.05
C ASP A 10 -9.47 7.60 7.51
N TYR A 11 -8.48 7.49 8.40
CA TYR A 11 -7.10 7.85 8.13
C TYR A 11 -6.18 6.81 8.75
N GLN A 12 -5.30 6.25 7.93
CA GLN A 12 -4.27 5.33 8.39
C GLN A 12 -2.94 5.75 7.79
N LYS A 13 -1.89 5.72 8.61
CA LYS A 13 -0.51 5.97 8.18
C LYS A 13 0.27 4.68 8.25
N VAL A 14 0.98 4.36 7.17
CA VAL A 14 1.85 3.19 7.06
C VAL A 14 3.27 3.64 6.70
N THR A 15 4.27 2.94 7.21
CA THR A 15 5.67 3.14 6.83
C THR A 15 6.05 2.07 5.82
N LEU A 16 6.28 2.48 4.57
CA LEU A 16 6.72 1.58 3.50
C LEU A 16 8.25 1.60 3.43
N GLN A 17 8.88 0.42 3.48
CA GLN A 17 10.32 0.25 3.40
C GLN A 17 10.70 -0.46 2.11
N GLU A 18 11.90 -0.18 1.59
CA GLU A 18 12.51 -0.97 0.51
C GLU A 18 12.58 -2.46 0.89
N SER A 19 12.27 -3.34 -0.07
CA SER A 19 12.41 -4.79 0.09
C SER A 19 13.88 -5.17 0.37
N PRO A 20 14.15 -6.12 1.27
CA PRO A 20 15.52 -6.52 1.60
C PRO A 20 16.36 -6.94 0.37
N GLY A 21 15.71 -7.56 -0.63
CA GLY A 21 16.37 -8.01 -1.86
C GLY A 21 16.81 -6.89 -2.80
N SER A 22 16.27 -5.67 -2.68
CA SER A 22 16.64 -4.53 -3.54
C SER A 22 17.72 -3.63 -2.92
N VAL A 23 18.02 -3.79 -1.62
CA VAL A 23 18.95 -2.91 -0.90
C VAL A 23 20.40 -3.40 -1.10
N PRO A 24 21.33 -2.54 -1.54
CA PRO A 24 22.75 -2.91 -1.66
C PRO A 24 23.36 -3.33 -0.33
N ALA A 25 24.27 -4.31 -0.37
CA ALA A 25 24.95 -4.81 0.82
C ALA A 25 25.64 -3.68 1.61
N GLY A 26 25.43 -3.67 2.93
CA GLY A 26 26.00 -2.68 3.83
C GLY A 26 25.27 -1.34 3.89
N ARG A 27 24.18 -1.16 3.12
CA ARG A 27 23.35 0.06 3.17
C ARG A 27 22.12 -0.14 4.06
N LEU A 28 21.74 0.91 4.78
CA LEU A 28 20.46 0.95 5.49
C LEU A 28 19.30 1.12 4.50
N PRO A 29 18.22 0.32 4.62
CA PRO A 29 17.00 0.50 3.84
C PRO A 29 16.39 1.88 4.06
N ARG A 30 15.87 2.47 2.99
CA ARG A 30 15.07 3.68 3.06
C ARG A 30 13.61 3.33 3.27
N HIS A 31 12.89 4.28 3.84
CA HIS A 31 11.44 4.19 4.00
C HIS A 31 10.78 5.53 3.68
N LYS A 32 9.47 5.49 3.45
CA LYS A 32 8.62 6.66 3.31
C LYS A 32 7.28 6.42 3.99
N GLU A 33 6.68 7.48 4.51
CA GLU A 33 5.32 7.44 5.01
C GLU A 33 4.32 7.44 3.85
N VAL A 34 3.33 6.56 3.95
CA VAL A 34 2.21 6.42 3.01
C VAL A 34 0.92 6.63 3.78
N ILE A 35 0.05 7.49 3.26
CA ILE A 35 -1.26 7.80 3.83
C ILE A 35 -2.32 7.02 3.06
N LEU A 36 -3.09 6.23 3.80
CA LEU A 36 -4.23 5.47 3.31
C LEU A 36 -5.50 6.14 3.82
N THR A 37 -6.49 6.24 2.94
CA THR A 37 -7.78 6.84 3.24
C THR A 37 -8.89 6.04 2.56
N HIS A 38 -10.13 6.23 3.01
CA HIS A 38 -11.30 5.59 2.41
C HIS A 38 -11.22 4.04 2.44
N ASP A 39 -11.32 3.41 1.28
CA ASP A 39 -11.34 1.97 1.06
C ASP A 39 -9.97 1.30 1.17
N LEU A 40 -8.89 2.08 1.15
CA LEU A 40 -7.53 1.57 1.31
C LEU A 40 -7.14 1.30 2.77
N ILE A 41 -8.04 1.56 3.73
CA ILE A 41 -7.80 1.27 5.14
C ILE A 41 -7.75 -0.24 5.38
N ASP A 42 -6.81 -0.70 6.21
CA ASP A 42 -6.56 -2.11 6.53
C ASP A 42 -6.26 -3.01 5.31
N CYS A 43 -5.96 -2.39 4.15
CA CYS A 43 -5.65 -3.16 2.95
C CYS A 43 -4.32 -3.91 3.06
N ALA A 44 -3.37 -3.46 3.89
CA ALA A 44 -2.04 -4.06 4.03
C ALA A 44 -1.68 -4.33 5.50
N ARG A 45 -1.00 -5.45 5.76
CA ARG A 45 -0.53 -5.85 7.10
C ARG A 45 0.99 -5.63 7.25
N PRO A 46 1.48 -5.40 8.47
CA PRO A 46 2.92 -5.30 8.73
C PRO A 46 3.67 -6.55 8.24
N GLY A 47 4.70 -6.34 7.42
CA GLY A 47 5.55 -7.41 6.88
C GLY A 47 5.15 -7.88 5.47
N GLU A 48 3.99 -7.48 4.95
CA GLU A 48 3.59 -7.78 3.57
C GLU A 48 4.43 -6.98 2.56
N GLU A 49 4.78 -7.61 1.44
CA GLU A 49 5.31 -6.90 0.27
C GLU A 49 4.16 -6.33 -0.55
N ILE A 50 4.12 -5.00 -0.65
CA ILE A 50 3.08 -4.26 -1.37
C ILE A 50 3.68 -3.31 -2.40
N ASP A 51 2.96 -3.13 -3.50
CA ASP A 51 3.21 -2.09 -4.50
C ASP A 51 2.18 -0.98 -4.31
N VAL A 52 2.65 0.24 -4.12
CA VAL A 52 1.79 1.42 -3.89
C VAL A 52 1.87 2.35 -5.10
N THR A 53 0.72 2.62 -5.70
CA THR A 53 0.54 3.73 -6.64
C THR A 53 -0.07 4.91 -5.90
N GLY A 54 0.57 6.07 -5.97
CA GLY A 54 0.13 7.23 -5.22
C GLY A 54 0.74 8.54 -5.69
N ILE A 55 0.35 9.62 -5.02
CA ILE A 55 0.80 10.98 -5.30
C ILE A 55 1.87 11.36 -4.27
N PHE A 56 3.01 11.84 -4.74
CA PHE A 56 4.05 12.37 -3.87
C PHE A 56 3.66 13.77 -3.39
N VAL A 57 3.48 13.92 -2.09
CA VAL A 57 3.07 15.17 -1.45
C VAL A 57 4.20 15.69 -0.57
N TYR A 58 4.40 17.00 -0.59
CA TYR A 58 5.32 17.69 0.28
C TYR A 58 4.61 18.82 1.01
N GLY A 59 5.03 19.09 2.23
CA GLY A 59 4.45 20.12 3.08
C GLY A 59 5.52 20.85 3.87
N TYR A 60 5.26 22.13 4.14
CA TYR A 60 6.10 22.91 5.04
C TYR A 60 5.81 22.50 6.49
N ASP A 61 6.85 22.06 7.20
CA ASP A 61 6.77 21.76 8.63
C ASP A 61 7.78 22.63 9.39
N ALA A 62 7.26 23.62 10.11
CA ALA A 62 8.07 24.54 10.91
C ALA A 62 8.92 23.79 11.94
N SER A 63 8.44 22.67 12.48
CA SER A 63 9.14 21.90 13.52
C SER A 63 10.34 21.13 12.98
N LEU A 64 10.29 20.67 11.72
CA LEU A 64 11.42 20.04 11.04
C LEU A 64 12.52 21.06 10.72
N ASN A 65 12.14 22.27 10.34
CA ASN A 65 13.09 23.34 10.04
C ASN A 65 13.88 23.79 11.28
N VAL A 66 13.19 23.93 12.42
CA VAL A 66 13.83 24.31 13.68
C VAL A 66 14.87 23.28 14.12
N ARG A 67 14.61 21.98 13.92
CA ARG A 67 15.55 20.91 14.29
C ARG A 67 16.73 20.77 13.34
N ASN A 68 16.50 20.95 12.04
CA ASN A 68 17.52 20.72 11.03
C ASN A 68 18.36 21.98 10.71
N ALA A 69 17.92 23.18 11.11
CA ALA A 69 18.57 24.47 10.82
C ALA A 69 18.67 24.82 9.32
N PHE A 70 18.00 24.06 8.45
CA PHE A 70 17.80 24.34 7.03
C PHE A 70 16.35 24.02 6.63
N PRO A 71 15.81 24.61 5.55
CA PRO A 71 14.46 24.33 5.09
C PRO A 71 14.34 22.87 4.62
N VAL A 72 13.61 22.06 5.39
CA VAL A 72 13.24 20.68 5.11
C VAL A 72 11.73 20.59 4.95
N PHE A 73 11.30 20.07 3.82
CA PHE A 73 9.89 19.75 3.60
C PHE A 73 9.60 18.36 4.16
N SER A 74 8.49 18.23 4.88
CA SER A 74 7.92 16.92 5.18
C SER A 74 7.39 16.33 3.88
N THR A 75 7.61 15.04 3.65
CA THR A 75 7.19 14.37 2.42
C THR A 75 6.52 13.06 2.76
N HIS A 76 5.40 12.78 2.11
CA HIS A 76 4.68 11.52 2.23
C HIS A 76 4.04 11.16 0.87
N ILE A 77 3.53 9.95 0.77
CA ILE A 77 2.78 9.49 -0.41
C ILE A 77 1.32 9.37 -0.02
N GLU A 78 0.42 9.97 -0.79
CA GLU A 78 -1.02 9.70 -0.68
C GLU A 78 -1.36 8.53 -1.61
N ALA A 79 -1.82 7.41 -1.03
CA ALA A 79 -2.10 6.20 -1.80
C ALA A 79 -3.39 6.34 -2.61
N ASN A 80 -3.34 5.90 -3.87
CA ASN A 80 -4.49 5.77 -4.77
C ASN A 80 -4.83 4.30 -5.02
N TYR A 81 -3.83 3.42 -5.07
CA TYR A 81 -4.03 2.00 -5.26
C TYR A 81 -2.90 1.19 -4.60
N ILE A 82 -3.25 0.05 -4.03
CA ILE A 82 -2.31 -0.87 -3.39
C ILE A 82 -2.51 -2.27 -3.98
N SER A 83 -1.42 -2.87 -4.43
CA SER A 83 -1.38 -4.26 -4.88
C SER A 83 -0.52 -5.07 -3.93
N LYS A 84 -1.02 -6.21 -3.45
CA LYS A 84 -0.19 -7.15 -2.70
C LYS A 84 0.51 -8.09 -3.64
N ARG A 85 1.76 -8.42 -3.33
CA ARG A 85 2.49 -9.41 -4.10
C ARG A 85 1.93 -10.83 -3.93
N GLU A 86 1.36 -11.13 -2.77
CA GLU A 86 0.66 -12.40 -2.52
C GLU A 86 -0.60 -12.54 -3.38
N ASP A 87 -1.32 -11.44 -3.61
CA ASP A 87 -2.51 -11.45 -4.46
C ASP A 87 -2.15 -11.66 -5.93
N ALA A 88 -0.94 -11.36 -6.38
CA ALA A 88 -0.51 -11.67 -7.74
C ALA A 88 -0.63 -13.17 -8.08
N TYR A 89 -0.55 -14.05 -7.09
CA TYR A 89 -0.77 -15.50 -7.26
C TYR A 89 -2.25 -15.90 -7.18
N SER A 90 -3.10 -15.11 -6.50
CA SER A 90 -4.54 -15.31 -6.47
C SER A 90 -5.27 -14.66 -7.66
N ILE A 91 -4.61 -13.72 -8.36
CA ILE A 91 -5.07 -13.02 -9.58
C ILE A 91 -4.82 -13.86 -10.85
N TYR A 92 -4.84 -15.19 -10.77
CA TYR A 92 -5.49 -15.91 -11.87
C TYR A 92 -6.99 -15.70 -11.66
N ALA A 93 -7.49 -14.54 -12.09
CA ALA A 93 -8.92 -14.28 -12.18
C ALA A 93 -9.50 -15.37 -13.09
N LEU A 94 -10.03 -16.42 -12.46
CA LEU A 94 -10.57 -17.60 -13.12
C LEU A 94 -11.52 -17.13 -14.22
N THR A 95 -11.12 -17.35 -15.46
CA THR A 95 -11.96 -17.05 -16.60
C THR A 95 -13.19 -17.97 -16.55
N ASP A 96 -14.25 -17.60 -17.25
CA ASP A 96 -15.43 -18.47 -17.30
C ASP A 96 -15.10 -19.79 -18.02
N GLU A 97 -14.14 -19.77 -18.94
CA GLU A 97 -13.54 -20.94 -19.57
C GLU A 97 -12.82 -21.84 -18.54
N ASP A 98 -11.99 -21.26 -17.66
CA ASP A 98 -11.30 -22.00 -16.60
C ASP A 98 -12.31 -22.67 -15.65
N LYS A 99 -13.39 -21.97 -15.28
CA LYS A 99 -14.46 -22.53 -14.44
C LYS A 99 -15.15 -23.71 -15.11
N GLN A 100 -15.44 -23.59 -16.41
CA GLN A 100 -16.04 -24.68 -17.17
C GLN A 100 -15.12 -25.90 -17.27
N ALA A 101 -13.81 -25.67 -17.49
CA ALA A 101 -12.82 -26.73 -17.52
C ALA A 101 -12.71 -27.47 -16.18
N ILE A 102 -12.71 -26.74 -15.06
CA ILE A 102 -12.70 -27.33 -13.71
C ILE A 102 -13.97 -28.16 -13.45
N LEU A 103 -15.13 -27.65 -13.83
CA LEU A 103 -16.40 -28.38 -13.67
C LEU A 103 -16.46 -29.63 -14.54
N ALA A 104 -15.91 -29.59 -15.76
CA ALA A 104 -15.80 -30.76 -16.61
C ALA A 104 -14.86 -31.82 -16.02
N LEU A 105 -13.69 -31.39 -15.51
CA LEU A 105 -12.72 -32.27 -14.84
C LEU A 105 -13.29 -32.92 -13.58
N SER A 106 -14.07 -32.19 -12.78
CA SER A 106 -14.69 -32.72 -11.55
C SER A 106 -15.67 -33.89 -11.78
N ARG A 107 -16.09 -34.10 -13.04
CA ARG A 107 -17.01 -35.18 -13.43
C ARG A 107 -16.28 -36.41 -13.98
N ASP A 108 -14.96 -36.35 -14.14
CA ASP A 108 -14.15 -37.50 -14.56
C ASP A 108 -13.93 -38.45 -13.37
N PRO A 109 -14.41 -39.71 -13.42
CA PRO A 109 -14.24 -40.68 -12.33
C PRO A 109 -12.79 -41.17 -12.13
N ARG A 110 -11.82 -40.71 -12.94
CA ARG A 110 -10.39 -41.04 -12.82
C ARG A 110 -9.55 -39.95 -12.16
N ILE A 111 -10.16 -38.84 -11.76
CA ILE A 111 -9.59 -37.73 -10.99
C ILE A 111 -10.39 -37.59 -9.70
#